data_AF-A0A2H0DGG8-F1
#
_entry.id   AF-A0A2H0DGG8-F1
#
_cell.length_a   1.000
_cell.length_b   1.000
_cell.length_c   1.000
_cell.angle_alpha   90.00
_cell.angle_beta   90.00
_cell.angle_gamma   90.00
#
_symmetry.space_group_name_H-M   'P 1'
#
loop_
_entity.id
_entity.type
_entity.pdbx_description
1 polymer ?
#
loop_
_entity_poly.entity_id
_entity_poly.type
_entity_poly.pdbx_seq_one_letter_code
_entity_poly.pdbx_strand_id
1 'polypeptide(L)'
;MQNETATTLVKFSGYHPAIDRWLQHRQLLSAGFSQLVEQTRVRTELPNLSATHYWCQELVDYLSEGHFQIFNRTSFDEKSSLSQIHYQNISDTTPILLKLEQELCGLKLEENARYDSLLSALGETLAYRIEIESLWIEEIIRLTQQEVKNDTCIN
;
A
#
# COMPACT_ATOMS: atom_id res chain seq x y z
N MET A 1 10.25 0.37 3.02
CA MET A 1 9.05 0.89 2.34
C MET A 1 9.34 1.47 0.95
N GLN A 2 10.12 2.56 0.80
CA GLN A 2 10.38 3.16 -0.52
C GLN A 2 11.15 2.24 -1.49
N ASN A 3 12.20 1.57 -1.01
CA ASN A 3 12.98 0.63 -1.84
C ASN A 3 12.12 -0.52 -2.38
N GLU A 4 11.23 -1.06 -1.55
CA GLU A 4 10.31 -2.13 -1.97
C GLU A 4 9.37 -1.63 -3.05
N THR A 5 8.76 -0.45 -2.83
CA THR A 5 7.83 0.16 -3.78
C THR A 5 8.48 0.41 -5.14
N ALA A 6 9.70 0.97 -5.15
CA ALA A 6 10.46 1.20 -6.37
C ALA A 6 10.85 -0.12 -7.07
N THR A 7 11.23 -1.14 -6.30
CA THR A 7 11.62 -2.45 -6.84
C THR A 7 10.46 -3.12 -7.56
N THR A 8 9.28 -3.20 -6.95
CA THR A 8 8.09 -3.78 -7.59
C THR A 8 7.65 -2.96 -8.81
N LEU A 9 7.72 -1.63 -8.74
CA LEU A 9 7.38 -0.76 -9.86
C LEU A 9 8.25 -1.04 -11.09
N VAL A 10 9.58 -1.10 -10.90
CA VAL A 10 10.51 -1.41 -12.00
C VAL A 10 10.26 -2.80 -12.56
N LYS A 11 9.98 -3.79 -11.70
CA LYS A 11 9.80 -5.19 -12.12
C LYS A 11 8.50 -5.43 -12.88
N PHE A 12 7.41 -4.77 -12.50
CA PHE A 12 6.06 -5.16 -12.91
C PHE A 12 5.27 -4.07 -13.64
N SER A 13 5.88 -2.90 -13.87
CA SER A 13 5.27 -1.87 -14.73
C SER A 13 5.01 -2.40 -16.14
N GLY A 14 3.85 -2.08 -16.70
CA GLY A 14 3.42 -2.46 -18.05
C GLY A 14 2.82 -3.86 -18.18
N TYR A 15 2.73 -4.64 -17.09
CA TYR A 15 2.11 -5.98 -17.13
C TYR A 15 0.59 -5.93 -17.19
N HIS A 16 -0.03 -4.99 -16.47
CA HIS A 16 -1.47 -4.80 -16.49
C HIS A 16 -1.84 -3.39 -16.00
N PRO A 17 -2.73 -2.65 -16.70
CA PRO A 17 -3.06 -1.26 -16.34
C PRO A 17 -3.57 -1.07 -14.91
N ALA A 18 -4.24 -2.07 -14.33
CA ALA A 18 -4.67 -2.00 -12.92
C ALA A 18 -3.50 -2.16 -11.94
N ILE A 19 -2.52 -3.03 -12.25
CA ILE A 19 -1.31 -3.20 -11.44
C ILE A 19 -0.48 -1.91 -11.51
N ASP A 20 -0.38 -1.30 -12.70
CA ASP A 20 0.35 -0.03 -12.88
C ASP A 20 -0.25 1.09 -12.02
N ARG A 21 -1.58 1.26 -12.04
CA ARG A 21 -2.25 2.24 -11.18
C ARG A 21 -1.96 1.95 -9.70
N TRP A 22 -2.12 0.71 -9.27
CA TRP A 22 -1.84 0.33 -7.89
C TRP A 22 -0.41 0.68 -7.44
N LEU A 23 0.58 0.36 -8.28
CA LEU A 23 1.98 0.66 -8.00
C LEU A 23 2.26 2.17 -7.95
N GLN A 24 1.56 2.97 -8.77
CA GLN A 24 1.64 4.43 -8.76
C GLN A 24 1.07 5.02 -7.46
N HIS A 25 -0.14 4.62 -7.06
CA HIS A 25 -0.74 5.10 -5.79
C HIS A 25 0.11 4.71 -4.58
N ARG A 26 0.68 3.50 -4.58
CA ARG A 26 1.61 3.05 -3.53
C ARG A 26 2.88 3.90 -3.46
N GLN A 27 3.40 4.33 -4.60
CA GLN A 27 4.58 5.21 -4.68
C GLN A 27 4.27 6.60 -4.14
N LEU A 28 3.13 7.18 -4.52
CA LEU A 28 2.67 8.49 -4.01
C LEU A 28 2.49 8.45 -2.49
N LEU A 29 1.78 7.44 -1.98
CA LEU A 29 1.56 7.24 -0.54
C LEU A 29 2.89 7.13 0.23
N SER A 30 3.82 6.30 -0.27
CA SER A 30 5.11 6.07 0.37
C SER A 30 6.00 7.32 0.37
N ALA A 31 5.96 8.10 -0.70
CA ALA A 31 6.68 9.37 -0.80
C ALA A 31 6.11 10.39 0.19
N GLY A 32 4.78 10.57 0.21
CA GLY A 32 4.11 11.47 1.15
C GLY A 32 4.38 11.10 2.61
N PHE A 33 4.36 9.81 2.96
CA PHE A 33 4.66 9.37 4.33
C PHE A 33 6.09 9.74 4.75
N SER A 34 7.04 9.61 3.82
CA SER A 34 8.45 9.92 4.09
C SER A 34 8.65 11.42 4.29
N GLN A 35 7.86 12.27 3.62
CA GLN A 35 7.85 13.71 3.87
C GLN A 35 7.32 14.03 5.28
N LEU A 36 6.26 13.34 5.74
CA LEU A 36 5.76 13.52 7.12
C LEU A 36 6.80 13.12 8.17
N VAL A 37 7.51 12.00 7.94
CA VAL A 37 8.58 11.55 8.85
C VAL A 37 9.78 12.49 8.85
N GLU A 38 10.13 13.07 7.71
CA GLU A 38 11.24 14.04 7.66
C GLU A 38 10.90 15.32 8.42
N GLN A 39 9.64 15.76 8.36
CA GLN A 39 9.17 16.92 9.16
C GLN A 39 9.31 16.69 10.67
N THR A 40 9.14 15.45 11.16
CA THR A 40 9.33 15.16 12.61
C THR A 40 10.79 15.15 13.03
N ARG A 41 11.74 15.00 12.10
CA ARG A 41 13.18 15.03 12.39
C ARG A 41 13.73 16.45 12.50
N VAL A 42 13.17 17.38 11.75
CA VAL A 42 13.66 18.78 11.72
C VAL A 42 13.22 19.58 12.96
N ARG A 43 12.17 19.14 13.70
CA ARG A 43 11.70 19.56 15.05
C ARG A 43 11.71 21.06 15.41
N THR A 44 11.91 21.98 14.47
CA THR A 44 11.84 23.43 14.74
C THR A 44 10.41 23.96 14.66
N GLU A 45 9.46 23.18 14.12
CA GLU A 45 8.09 23.63 13.85
C GLU A 45 7.05 22.55 14.23
N LEU A 46 5.83 23.00 14.51
CA LEU A 46 4.68 22.15 14.79
C LEU A 46 4.35 21.27 13.57
N PRO A 47 3.66 20.12 13.75
CA PRO A 47 3.23 19.28 12.64
C PRO A 47 2.45 20.09 11.60
N ASN A 48 2.81 19.94 10.33
CA ASN A 48 2.07 20.58 9.24
C ASN A 48 0.75 19.84 9.04
N LEU A 49 -0.29 20.27 9.76
CA LEU A 49 -1.61 19.64 9.74
C LEU A 49 -2.20 19.54 8.33
N SER A 50 -1.91 20.51 7.45
CA SER A 50 -2.39 20.45 6.07
C SER A 50 -1.74 19.31 5.30
N ALA A 51 -0.43 19.09 5.47
CA ALA A 51 0.28 17.98 4.85
C ALA A 51 -0.17 16.63 5.44
N THR A 52 -0.40 16.58 6.75
CA THR A 52 -0.94 15.40 7.44
C THR A 52 -2.33 15.03 6.91
N HIS A 53 -3.25 15.99 6.82
CA HIS A 53 -4.61 15.77 6.30
C HIS A 53 -4.62 15.34 4.85
N TYR A 54 -3.78 15.95 4.02
CA TYR A 54 -3.62 15.52 2.63
C TYR A 54 -3.14 14.07 2.55
N TRP A 55 -2.13 13.71 3.33
CA TRP A 55 -1.62 12.33 3.34
C TRP A 55 -2.65 11.31 3.87
N CYS A 56 -3.45 11.67 4.88
CA CYS A 56 -4.56 10.83 5.31
C CYS A 56 -5.55 10.52 4.18
N GLN A 57 -5.88 11.52 3.36
CA GLN A 57 -6.76 11.34 2.19
C GLN A 57 -6.15 10.36 1.20
N GLU A 58 -4.87 10.54 0.87
CA GLU A 58 -4.13 9.62 -0.01
C GLU A 58 -4.09 8.19 0.55
N LEU A 59 -4.01 8.02 1.87
CA LEU A 59 -4.08 6.70 2.52
C LEU A 59 -5.47 6.08 2.36
N VAL A 60 -6.54 6.83 2.63
CA VAL A 60 -7.92 6.33 2.45
C VAL A 60 -8.18 5.96 0.99
N ASP A 61 -7.72 6.78 0.04
CA ASP A 61 -7.84 6.50 -1.39
C ASP A 61 -7.06 5.24 -1.76
N TYR A 62 -5.83 5.08 -1.28
CA TYR A 62 -5.02 3.87 -1.50
C TYR A 62 -5.69 2.60 -0.97
N LEU A 63 -6.28 2.67 0.22
CA LEU A 63 -7.02 1.56 0.82
C LEU A 63 -8.29 1.24 0.02
N SER A 64 -8.99 2.27 -0.46
CA SER A 64 -10.24 2.14 -1.21
C SER A 64 -10.04 1.61 -2.62
N GLU A 65 -8.99 2.06 -3.32
CA GLU A 65 -8.63 1.59 -4.65
C GLU A 65 -8.13 0.16 -4.64
N GLY A 66 -7.34 -0.19 -3.62
CA GLY A 66 -6.93 -1.55 -3.35
C GLY A 66 -8.16 -2.45 -3.37
N HIS A 67 -9.10 -2.23 -2.44
CA HIS A 67 -10.25 -3.11 -2.16
C HIS A 67 -11.22 -3.34 -3.34
N PHE A 68 -11.35 -2.39 -4.27
CA PHE A 68 -12.43 -2.46 -5.27
C PHE A 68 -12.04 -2.93 -6.68
N GLN A 69 -10.83 -2.63 -7.18
CA GLN A 69 -10.51 -2.90 -8.59
C GLN A 69 -9.65 -4.15 -8.83
N ILE A 70 -8.83 -4.55 -7.86
CA ILE A 70 -7.88 -5.68 -8.02
C ILE A 70 -8.42 -6.95 -7.36
N PHE A 71 -8.98 -6.85 -6.15
CA PHE A 71 -9.53 -8.01 -5.42
C PHE A 71 -10.81 -8.56 -6.05
N ASN A 72 -11.65 -7.71 -6.65
CA ASN A 72 -12.95 -8.14 -7.18
C ASN A 72 -12.87 -8.82 -8.56
N ARG A 73 -11.67 -8.99 -9.13
CA ARG A 73 -11.49 -9.86 -10.29
C ARG A 73 -11.36 -11.30 -9.80
N THR A 74 -12.49 -12.00 -9.81
CA THR A 74 -12.65 -13.45 -9.60
C THR A 74 -11.59 -14.32 -10.26
N SER A 75 -10.92 -13.81 -11.30
CA SER A 75 -9.79 -14.49 -11.94
C SER A 75 -8.54 -14.63 -11.06
N PHE A 76 -8.33 -13.86 -9.99
CA PHE A 76 -7.10 -13.97 -9.16
C PHE A 76 -7.31 -14.67 -7.82
N ASP A 77 -8.50 -14.57 -7.23
CA ASP A 77 -8.82 -15.16 -5.93
C ASP A 77 -8.95 -16.69 -5.97
N GLU A 78 -9.33 -17.27 -7.11
CA GLU A 78 -9.50 -18.73 -7.23
C GLU A 78 -8.23 -19.48 -7.65
N LYS A 79 -7.12 -18.79 -7.96
CA LYS A 79 -5.95 -19.45 -8.56
C LYS A 79 -5.08 -20.23 -7.57
N SER A 80 -5.07 -19.88 -6.28
CA SER A 80 -4.29 -20.60 -5.26
C SER A 80 -4.75 -20.30 -3.82
N SER A 81 -4.49 -21.22 -2.89
CA SER A 81 -4.69 -20.99 -1.45
C SER A 81 -3.75 -19.92 -0.88
N LEU A 82 -2.61 -19.67 -1.52
CA LEU A 82 -1.68 -18.60 -1.16
C LEU A 82 -2.25 -17.22 -1.48
N SER A 83 -2.91 -17.07 -2.64
CA SER A 83 -3.62 -15.85 -3.03
C SER A 83 -4.65 -15.44 -1.96
N GLN A 84 -5.41 -16.42 -1.46
CA GLN A 84 -6.39 -16.20 -0.39
C GLN A 84 -5.76 -15.77 0.94
N ILE A 85 -4.58 -16.32 1.30
CA ILE A 85 -3.84 -15.92 2.49
C ILE A 85 -3.32 -14.49 2.35
N HIS A 86 -2.75 -14.13 1.19
CA HIS A 86 -2.29 -12.78 0.92
C HIS A 86 -3.43 -11.77 0.98
N TYR A 87 -4.58 -12.11 0.38
CA TYR A 87 -5.80 -11.32 0.48
C TYR A 87 -6.21 -11.08 1.94
N GLN A 88 -6.33 -12.14 2.72
CA GLN A 88 -6.74 -12.04 4.12
C GLN A 88 -5.79 -11.14 4.92
N ASN A 89 -4.48 -11.34 4.76
CA ASN A 89 -3.49 -10.53 5.47
C ASN A 89 -3.58 -9.05 5.08
N ILE A 90 -3.78 -8.72 3.79
CA ILE A 90 -3.98 -7.33 3.36
C ILE A 90 -5.30 -6.76 3.92
N SER A 91 -6.37 -7.54 3.88
CA SER A 91 -7.67 -7.15 4.45
C SER A 91 -7.54 -6.83 5.94
N ASP A 92 -6.82 -7.64 6.70
CA ASP A 92 -6.63 -7.47 8.14
C ASP A 92 -5.85 -6.18 8.50
N THR A 93 -4.98 -5.68 7.62
CA THR A 93 -4.29 -4.39 7.83
C THR A 93 -5.22 -3.18 7.66
N THR A 94 -6.30 -3.30 6.90
CA THR A 94 -7.16 -2.18 6.52
C THR A 94 -7.85 -1.51 7.71
N PRO A 95 -8.55 -2.23 8.61
CA PRO A 95 -9.17 -1.61 9.78
C PRO A 95 -8.13 -0.97 10.72
N ILE A 96 -6.92 -1.53 10.79
CA ILE A 96 -5.82 -0.99 11.59
C ILE A 96 -5.37 0.36 11.02
N LEU A 97 -5.10 0.41 9.71
CA LEU A 97 -4.67 1.62 9.03
C LEU A 97 -5.73 2.73 9.07
N LEU A 98 -7.01 2.39 8.88
CA LEU A 98 -8.11 3.36 9.00
C LEU A 98 -8.20 3.95 10.41
N LYS A 99 -8.03 3.12 11.45
CA LYS A 99 -8.04 3.63 12.83
C LYS A 99 -6.87 4.57 13.09
N LEU A 100 -5.67 4.17 12.67
CA LEU A 100 -4.45 4.99 12.86
C LEU A 100 -4.53 6.30 12.09
N GLU A 101 -5.06 6.27 10.86
CA GLU A 101 -5.33 7.46 10.04
C GLU A 101 -6.27 8.42 10.75
N GLN A 102 -7.42 7.93 11.22
CA GLN A 102 -8.39 8.76 11.94
C GLN A 102 -7.79 9.41 13.19
N GLU A 103 -6.98 8.68 13.94
CA GLU A 103 -6.28 9.23 15.10
C GLU A 103 -5.25 10.29 14.70
N LEU A 104 -4.49 10.06 13.63
CA LEU A 104 -3.50 11.02 13.11
C LEU A 104 -4.16 12.30 12.62
N CYS A 105 -5.23 12.16 11.85
CA CYS A 105 -5.98 13.28 11.28
C CYS A 105 -6.74 14.11 12.35
N GLY A 106 -7.09 13.49 13.47
CA GLY A 106 -7.72 14.15 14.61
C GLY A 106 -6.76 14.83 15.60
N LEU A 107 -5.43 14.74 15.39
CA LEU A 107 -4.46 15.32 16.31
C LEU A 107 -4.51 16.85 16.35
N LYS A 108 -4.23 17.39 17.54
CA LYS A 108 -4.00 18.81 17.75
C LYS A 108 -2.50 19.14 17.69
N LEU A 109 -2.19 20.41 17.39
CA LEU A 109 -0.81 20.91 17.24
C LEU A 109 0.11 20.60 18.43
N GLU A 110 -0.45 20.40 19.61
CA GLU A 110 0.28 20.25 20.88
C GLU A 110 0.73 18.80 21.15
N GLU A 111 0.30 17.83 20.34
CA GLU A 111 0.45 16.39 20.60
C GLU A 111 1.68 15.74 19.90
N ASN A 112 2.84 16.41 19.89
CA ASN A 112 4.04 15.97 19.14
C ASN A 112 4.49 14.53 19.43
N ALA A 113 4.52 14.11 20.70
CA ALA A 113 4.92 12.74 21.05
C ALA A 113 3.94 11.68 20.51
N ARG A 114 2.65 12.03 20.48
CA ARG A 114 1.60 11.15 19.93
C ARG A 114 1.68 11.09 18.41
N TYR A 115 1.96 12.22 17.76
CA TYR A 115 2.21 12.30 16.32
C TYR A 115 3.32 11.33 15.88
N ASP A 116 4.48 11.37 16.54
CA ASP A 116 5.60 10.46 16.25
C ASP A 116 5.22 8.98 16.45
N SER A 117 4.48 8.66 17.52
CA SER A 117 4.03 7.29 17.79
C SER A 117 3.05 6.77 16.74
N LEU A 118 2.14 7.63 16.25
CA LEU A 118 1.18 7.28 15.21
C LEU A 118 1.88 7.07 13.87
N LEU A 119 2.83 7.95 13.52
CA LEU A 119 3.64 7.74 12.32
C LEU A 119 4.43 6.44 12.38
N SER A 120 5.03 6.09 13.53
CA SER A 120 5.73 4.80 13.67
C SER A 120 4.80 3.62 13.42
N ALA A 121 3.63 3.59 14.07
CA ALA A 121 2.64 2.52 13.91
C ALA A 121 2.10 2.42 12.48
N LEU A 122 1.84 3.56 11.84
CA LEU A 122 1.45 3.62 10.42
C LEU A 122 2.55 3.08 9.52
N GLY A 123 3.80 3.48 9.74
CA GLY A 123 4.95 3.05 8.95
C GLY A 123 5.18 1.55 9.03
N GLU A 124 5.09 0.96 10.22
CA GLU A 124 5.20 -0.49 10.43
C GLU A 124 4.07 -1.26 9.72
N THR A 125 2.83 -0.80 9.90
CA THR A 125 1.65 -1.45 9.30
C THR A 125 1.69 -1.35 7.77
N LEU A 126 2.06 -0.18 7.23
CA LEU A 126 2.22 0.03 5.78
C LEU A 126 3.36 -0.79 5.21
N ALA A 127 4.50 -0.87 5.89
CA ALA A 127 5.63 -1.68 5.43
C ALA A 127 5.23 -3.16 5.30
N TYR A 128 4.55 -3.70 6.31
CA TYR A 128 4.01 -5.07 6.28
C TYR A 128 3.02 -5.27 5.13
N ARG A 129 2.04 -4.36 4.97
CA ARG A 129 1.08 -4.42 3.86
C ARG A 129 1.80 -4.43 2.51
N ILE A 130 2.72 -3.50 2.28
CA ILE A 130 3.45 -3.34 1.02
C ILE A 130 4.28 -4.58 0.67
N GLU A 131 4.87 -5.23 1.67
CA GLU A 131 5.61 -6.48 1.48
C GLU A 131 4.69 -7.59 0.95
N ILE A 132 3.53 -7.78 1.59
CA ILE A 132 2.55 -8.80 1.18
C ILE A 132 1.98 -8.49 -0.21
N GLU A 133 1.64 -7.23 -0.49
CA GLU A 133 1.18 -6.81 -1.81
C GLU A 133 2.22 -7.10 -2.90
N SER A 134 3.51 -6.90 -2.60
CA SER A 134 4.59 -7.16 -3.56
C SER A 134 4.73 -8.64 -3.87
N LEU A 135 4.66 -9.50 -2.84
CA LEU A 135 4.64 -10.96 -3.01
C LEU A 135 3.45 -11.41 -3.84
N TRP A 136 2.28 -10.83 -3.60
CA TRP A 136 1.06 -11.21 -4.27
C TRP A 136 1.01 -10.75 -5.73
N ILE A 137 1.48 -9.53 -6.04
CA ILE A 137 1.66 -9.06 -7.42
C ILE A 137 2.59 -10.00 -8.19
N GLU A 138 3.69 -10.42 -7.59
CA GLU A 138 4.61 -11.37 -8.20
C GLU A 138 3.93 -12.71 -8.50
N GLU A 139 3.12 -13.22 -7.56
CA GLU A 139 2.34 -14.44 -7.77
C GLU A 139 1.32 -14.33 -8.90
N ILE A 140 0.54 -13.26 -8.92
CA ILE A 140 -0.45 -12.95 -9.95
C ILE A 140 0.21 -12.99 -11.34
N ILE A 141 1.34 -12.31 -11.50
CA ILE A 141 2.05 -12.23 -12.78
C ILE A 141 2.61 -13.60 -13.18
N ARG A 142 3.20 -14.34 -12.24
CA ARG A 142 3.72 -15.69 -12.48
C ARG A 142 2.65 -16.64 -12.99
N LEU A 143 1.48 -16.65 -12.35
CA LEU A 143 0.35 -17.50 -12.74
C LEU A 143 -0.20 -17.10 -14.11
N THR A 144 -0.31 -15.80 -14.38
CA THR A 144 -0.77 -15.29 -15.69
C THR A 144 0.18 -15.67 -16.82
N GLN A 145 1.50 -15.66 -16.59
CA GLN A 145 2.49 -16.08 -17.59
C GLN A 145 2.50 -17.59 -17.85
N GLN A 146 2.14 -18.42 -16.85
CA GLN A 146 2.05 -19.87 -17.02
C GLN A 146 0.85 -20.28 -17.88
N GLU A 147 -0.29 -19.62 -17.72
CA GLU A 147 -1.49 -19.85 -18.56
C GLU A 147 -1.20 -19.56 -20.04
N VAL A 148 -0.58 -18.42 -20.35
CA VAL A 148 -0.22 -18.06 -21.73
C VAL A 148 0.70 -19.11 -22.37
N LYS A 149 1.67 -19.64 -21.63
CA LYS A 149 2.59 -20.70 -22.11
C LYS A 149 1.88 -22.04 -22.32
N ASN A 150 0.92 -22.38 -21.46
CA ASN A 150 0.17 -23.62 -21.60
C ASN A 150 -0.76 -23.56 -22.82
N ASP A 151 -1.36 -22.39 -23.12
CA ASP A 151 -2.21 -22.20 -24.31
C ASP A 151 -1.41 -22.20 -25.63
N THR A 152 -0.12 -21.80 -25.60
CA THR A 152 0.74 -21.83 -26.79
C THR A 152 1.39 -23.20 -27.07
N CYS A 153 1.44 -24.10 -26.09
CA CYS A 153 1.99 -25.46 -26.27
C CYS A 153 0.95 -26.51 -26.71
N ILE A 154 -0.34 -26.16 -26.71
CA ILE A 154 -1.46 -27.07 -27.07
C ILE A 154 -1.97 -26.81 -28.51
N ASN A 155 -1.47 -25.77 -29.19
CA ASN A 155 -1.69 -25.51 -30.62
C ASN A 155 -0.44 -25.81 -31.45
#